data_AF-A0A7X1WV16-F1
#
_entry.id   AF-A0A7X1WV16-F1
#
_cell.length_a   1.000
_cell.length_b   1.000
_cell.length_c   1.000
_cell.angle_alpha   90.00
_cell.angle_beta   90.00
_cell.angle_gamma   90.00
#
_symmetry.space_group_name_H-M   'P 1'
#
loop_
_entity.id
_entity.type
_entity.pdbx_description
1 polymer ?
#
loop_
_entity_poly.entity_id
_entity_poly.type
_entity_poly.pdbx_seq_one_letter_code
_entity_poly.pdbx_strand_id
1 'polypeptide(L)'
;LAHSAEPLELRASLVSSHGASQALLAGSQQARFYRVGERLPGGSVLRRVEVSYVVLWRNNREERLLLKPPGRHVLPASQTPATPAQATSLYLRPLAEQP
;
A
#
# COMPACT_ATOMS: atom_id res chain seq x y z
N LEU A 1 11.92 -0.34 -13.91
CA LEU A 1 12.28 -1.46 -13.02
C LEU A 1 11.54 -2.70 -13.50
N ALA A 2 12.21 -3.85 -13.54
CA ALA A 2 11.60 -5.11 -13.97
C ALA A 2 10.65 -5.66 -12.90
N HIS A 3 9.67 -6.47 -13.29
CA HIS A 3 8.86 -7.23 -12.33
C HIS A 3 9.72 -8.27 -11.63
N SER A 4 9.57 -8.40 -10.31
CA SER A 4 10.38 -9.34 -9.53
C SER A 4 9.87 -10.77 -9.70
N ALA A 5 10.83 -11.70 -9.77
CA ALA A 5 10.58 -13.14 -9.74
C ALA A 5 10.69 -13.73 -8.32
N GLU A 6 10.69 -12.89 -7.28
CA GLU A 6 10.67 -13.34 -5.88
C GLU A 6 9.40 -14.20 -5.62
N PRO A 7 9.52 -15.38 -4.99
CA PRO A 7 8.38 -16.29 -4.73
C PRO A 7 7.54 -15.83 -3.53
N LEU A 8 7.38 -14.52 -3.34
CA LEU A 8 6.60 -13.90 -2.28
C LEU A 8 5.55 -12.98 -2.88
N GLU A 9 4.39 -12.92 -2.24
CA GLU A 9 3.34 -11.98 -2.59
C GLU A 9 3.37 -10.77 -1.65
N LEU A 10 3.33 -9.55 -2.21
CA LEU A 10 3.10 -8.36 -1.41
C LEU A 10 1.62 -8.26 -1.04
N ARG A 11 1.31 -8.35 0.26
CA ARG A 11 -0.06 -8.36 0.79
C ARG A 11 -0.47 -7.03 1.40
N ALA A 12 0.48 -6.28 1.96
CA ALA A 12 0.24 -4.95 2.46
C ALA A 12 1.52 -4.11 2.41
N SER A 13 1.36 -2.80 2.30
CA SER A 13 2.43 -1.81 2.39
C SER A 13 2.07 -0.77 3.43
N LEU A 14 2.98 -0.54 4.39
CA LEU A 14 2.86 0.47 5.43
C LEU A 14 3.99 1.48 5.21
N VAL A 15 3.66 2.61 4.59
CA VAL A 15 4.59 3.71 4.33
C VAL A 15 4.47 4.71 5.47
N SER A 16 5.57 5.00 6.16
CA SER A 16 5.60 5.97 7.25
C SER A 16 6.41 7.20 6.87
N SER A 17 5.91 8.39 7.22
CA SER A 17 6.64 9.67 7.06
C SER A 17 7.60 9.96 8.21
N HIS A 18 7.42 9.31 9.36
CA HIS A 18 8.14 9.60 10.61
C HIS A 18 8.71 8.34 11.30
N GLY A 19 8.74 7.20 10.60
CA GLY A 19 9.17 5.92 11.14
C GLY A 19 9.60 4.93 10.05
N ALA A 20 9.86 3.68 10.44
CA ALA A 20 10.29 2.64 9.51
C ALA A 20 9.11 2.14 8.66
N SER A 21 9.21 2.30 7.35
CA SER A 21 8.26 1.68 6.42
C SER A 21 8.42 0.16 6.40
N GLN A 22 7.29 -0.54 6.32
CA GLN A 22 7.23 -2.00 6.39
C GLN A 22 6.33 -2.59 5.32
N ALA A 23 6.68 -3.76 4.83
CA ALA A 23 5.88 -4.51 3.87
C ALA A 23 5.48 -5.86 4.45
N LEU A 24 4.21 -6.25 4.29
CA LEU A 24 3.75 -7.59 4.62
C LEU A 24 3.92 -8.48 3.38
N LEU A 25 4.87 -9.41 3.45
CA LEU A 25 5.15 -10.36 2.39
C LEU A 25 4.69 -11.75 2.80
N ALA A 26 3.95 -12.44 1.92
CA ALA A 26 3.48 -13.79 2.13
C ALA A 26 4.24 -14.77 1.23
N GLY A 27 4.81 -15.80 1.86
CA GLY A 27 5.35 -16.97 1.16
C GLY A 27 4.38 -18.15 1.21
N SER A 28 4.90 -19.35 0.94
CA SER A 28 4.13 -20.59 0.93
C SER A 28 3.53 -20.97 2.28
N GLN A 29 4.20 -20.62 3.39
CA GLN A 29 3.81 -21.04 4.74
C GLN A 29 3.31 -19.90 5.62
N GLN A 30 3.87 -18.70 5.47
CA GLN A 30 3.59 -17.60 6.39
C GLN A 30 3.65 -16.23 5.72
N ALA A 31 2.90 -15.29 6.29
CA ALA A 31 3.04 -13.87 6.03
C ALA A 31 3.80 -13.20 7.17
N ARG A 32 4.77 -12.35 6.83
CA ARG A 32 5.61 -11.64 7.81
C ARG A 32 5.89 -10.21 7.36
N PHE A 33 6.00 -9.29 8.32
CA PHE A 33 6.46 -7.94 8.07
C PHE A 33 7.96 -7.90 7.86
N TYR A 34 8.37 -7.22 6.79
CA TYR A 34 9.75 -6.94 6.44
C TYR A 34 10.02 -5.44 6.42
N ARG A 35 11.24 -5.05 6.81
CA ARG A 35 11.73 -3.66 6.81
C ARG A 35 12.78 -3.45 5.72
N VAL A 36 12.99 -2.20 5.33
CA VAL A 36 14.08 -1.84 4.41
C VAL A 36 15.41 -2.31 4.98
N GLY A 37 16.22 -2.98 4.15
CA GLY A 37 17.48 -3.60 4.50
C GLY A 37 17.39 -5.08 4.90
N GLU A 38 16.19 -5.59 5.22
CA GLU A 38 16.03 -6.99 5.57
C GLU A 38 16.10 -7.92 4.35
N ARG A 39 16.65 -9.11 4.59
CA ARG A 39 16.79 -10.15 3.57
C ARG A 39 15.57 -11.06 3.54
N LEU A 40 15.07 -11.31 2.35
CA LEU A 40 13.93 -12.17 2.09
C LEU A 40 14.37 -13.63 1.93
N PRO A 41 13.46 -14.60 2.17
CA PRO A 41 13.75 -16.03 1.98
C PRO A 41 14.31 -16.40 0.59
N GLY A 42 13.93 -15.70 -0.49
CA GLY A 42 14.48 -15.93 -1.83
C GLY A 42 15.86 -15.31 -2.07
N GLY A 43 16.49 -14.76 -1.02
CA GLY A 43 17.84 -14.19 -1.05
C GLY A 43 17.91 -12.72 -1.50
N SER A 44 16.79 -12.14 -1.94
CA SER A 44 16.66 -10.73 -2.27
C SER A 44 16.61 -9.85 -1.01
N VAL A 45 16.82 -8.54 -1.15
CA VAL A 45 16.82 -7.59 -0.05
C VAL A 45 15.75 -6.53 -0.28
N LEU A 46 14.94 -6.22 0.73
CA LEU A 46 13.95 -5.17 0.64
C LEU A 46 14.64 -3.80 0.61
N ARG A 47 14.59 -3.09 -0.52
CA ARG A 47 15.27 -1.80 -0.73
C ARG A 47 14.38 -0.60 -0.45
N ARG A 48 13.09 -0.72 -0.74
CA ARG A 48 12.12 0.37 -0.55
C ARG A 48 10.71 -0.18 -0.41
N VAL A 49 9.90 0.54 0.35
CA VAL A 49 8.47 0.28 0.50
C VAL A 49 7.70 1.47 -0.05
N GLU A 50 6.86 1.23 -1.05
CA GLU A 50 6.01 2.21 -1.72
C GLU A 50 4.54 1.81 -1.53
N VAL A 51 3.61 2.74 -1.76
CA VAL A 51 2.17 2.52 -1.44
C VAL A 51 1.61 1.27 -2.14
N SER A 52 1.97 1.05 -3.40
CA SER A 52 1.40 -0.03 -4.23
C SER A 52 2.40 -1.11 -4.65
N TYR A 53 3.66 -1.00 -4.22
CA TYR A 53 4.71 -1.96 -4.57
C TYR A 53 5.89 -1.87 -3.60
N VAL A 54 6.79 -2.84 -3.66
CA VAL A 54 8.11 -2.74 -3.02
C VAL A 54 9.21 -2.86 -4.05
N VAL A 55 10.36 -2.26 -3.74
CA VAL A 55 11.57 -2.43 -4.54
C VAL A 55 12.48 -3.42 -3.84
N LEU A 56 12.90 -4.44 -4.56
CA LEU A 56 13.78 -5.50 -4.10
C LEU A 56 15.13 -5.39 -4.82
N TRP A 57 16.21 -5.67 -4.11
CA TRP A 57 17.53 -5.91 -4.70
C TRP A 57 17.73 -7.42 -4.88
N ARG A 58 17.87 -7.87 -6.12
CA ARG A 58 18.02 -9.29 -6.47
C ARG A 58 18.91 -9.42 -7.70
N ASN A 59 19.82 -10.40 -7.71
CA ASN A 59 20.72 -10.65 -8.84
C ASN A 59 21.44 -9.39 -9.36
N ASN A 60 21.93 -8.55 -8.44
CA ASN A 60 22.59 -7.27 -8.74
C ASN A 60 21.72 -6.26 -9.51
N ARG A 61 20.40 -6.36 -9.36
CA ARG A 61 19.41 -5.50 -10.02
C ARG A 61 18.30 -5.10 -9.07
N GLU A 62 17.70 -3.95 -9.33
CA GLU A 62 16.45 -3.55 -8.70
C GLU A 62 15.25 -4.13 -9.46
N GLU A 63 14.36 -4.77 -8.71
CA GLU A 63 13.11 -5.37 -9.19
C GLU A 63 11.92 -4.83 -8.38
N ARG A 64 10.72 -4.82 -8.98
CA ARG A 64 9.48 -4.40 -8.31
C ARG A 64 8.59 -5.60 -8.04
N LEU A 65 8.12 -5.73 -6.80
CA LEU A 65 7.06 -6.65 -6.43
C LEU A 65 5.78 -5.84 -6.15
N LEU A 66 4.75 -6.05 -6.97
CA LEU A 66 3.51 -5.29 -6.91
C LEU A 66 2.60 -5.79 -5.78
N LEU A 67 1.86 -4.87 -5.18
CA LEU A 67 0.84 -5.19 -4.18
C LEU A 67 -0.25 -6.00 -4.87
N LYS A 68 -0.57 -7.16 -4.31
CA LYS A 68 -1.65 -7.99 -4.83
C LYS A 68 -2.96 -7.21 -4.69
N PRO A 69 -3.72 -7.02 -5.79
CA PRO A 69 -4.97 -6.28 -5.71
C PRO A 69 -5.89 -6.92 -4.67
N PRO A 70 -6.69 -6.12 -3.95
CA PRO A 70 -7.67 -6.66 -3.02
C PRO A 70 -8.57 -7.66 -3.75
N GLY A 71 -8.86 -8.78 -3.09
CA GLY A 71 -9.80 -9.77 -3.62
C GLY A 71 -11.23 -9.23 -3.65
N ARG A 72 -12.21 -10.13 -3.70
CA ARG A 72 -13.64 -9.77 -3.72
C ARG A 72 -13.96 -8.76 -2.61
N HIS A 73 -14.45 -7.59 -3.00
CA HIS A 73 -14.92 -6.56 -2.08
C HIS A 73 -15.99 -7.16 -1.18
N VAL A 74 -15.75 -7.18 0.13
CA VAL A 74 -16.71 -7.69 1.12
C VAL A 74 -17.75 -6.63 1.44
N LEU A 75 -17.37 -5.36 1.31
CA LEU A 75 -18.29 -4.24 1.39
C LEU A 75 -18.82 -3.95 -0.02
N PRO A 76 -20.14 -3.74 -0.19
CA PRO A 76 -20.65 -3.20 -1.44
C PRO A 76 -19.97 -1.85 -1.67
N ALA A 77 -19.22 -1.73 -2.76
CA ALA A 77 -18.72 -0.44 -3.18
C ALA A 77 -19.95 0.43 -3.46
N SER A 78 -20.10 1.53 -2.72
CA SER A 78 -21.05 2.57 -3.05
C SER A 78 -20.62 3.12 -4.41
N GLN A 79 -21.19 2.56 -5.48
CA GLN A 79 -21.09 3.15 -6.80
C GLN A 79 -21.88 4.45 -6.71
N THR A 80 -21.24 5.54 -6.35
CA THR A 80 -21.82 6.86 -6.57
C THR A 80 -21.90 6.99 -8.09
N PRO A 81 -23.10 6.95 -8.70
CA PRO A 81 -23.18 7.29 -10.11
C PRO A 81 -22.58 8.70 -10.26
N ALA A 82 -21.81 8.90 -11.31
CA ALA A 82 -21.32 10.20 -11.72
C ALA A 82 -22.50 11.06 -12.21
N THR A 83 -23.41 11.40 -11.30
CA THR A 83 -24.32 12.52 -11.48
C THR A 83 -23.49 13.75 -11.19
N PRO A 84 -23.43 14.76 -12.08
CA PRO A 84 -22.74 16.00 -11.76
C PRO A 84 -23.40 16.57 -10.51
N ALA A 85 -22.67 16.50 -9.39
CA ALA A 85 -23.11 17.08 -8.13
C ALA A 85 -23.24 18.58 -8.37
N GLN A 86 -24.47 19.07 -8.47
CA GLN A 86 -24.74 20.48 -8.25
C GLN A 86 -24.27 20.75 -6.82
N ALA A 87 -23.14 21.43 -6.69
CA ALA A 87 -22.59 21.82 -5.41
C ALA A 87 -23.56 22.80 -4.75
N THR A 88 -24.52 22.31 -3.98
CA THR A 88 -25.23 23.15 -3.01
C THR A 88 -24.22 23.52 -1.94
N SER A 89 -23.68 24.74 -2.05
CA SER A 89 -22.85 25.36 -1.02
C SER A 89 -23.67 25.53 0.26
N LEU A 90 -23.60 24.54 1.15
CA LEU A 90 -24.12 24.64 2.50
C LEU A 90 -23.14 25.47 3.33
N TYR A 91 -23.40 26.77 3.41
CA TYR A 91 -22.66 27.67 4.31
C TYR A 91 -23.12 27.46 5.74
N LEU A 92 -22.26 26.86 6.56
CA LEU A 92 -22.42 26.86 8.02
C LEU A 92 -22.18 28.28 8.54
N ARG A 93 -23.19 28.88 9.20
CA ARG A 93 -23.00 30.13 9.93
C ARG A 93 -22.54 29.78 11.35
N PRO A 94 -21.37 30.26 11.80
CA PRO A 94 -21.01 30.16 13.21
C PRO A 94 -21.99 31.02 14.01
N LEU A 95 -22.68 30.40 14.97
CA LEU A 95 -23.43 31.14 15.98
C LEU A 95 -22.39 31.71 16.96
N ALA A 96 -22.03 32.98 16.80
CA ALA A 96 -21.32 33.68 17.85
C ALA A 96 -22.32 33.89 19.00
N GLU A 97 -22.15 33.15 20.09
CA GLU A 97 -22.78 33.49 21.38
C GLU A 97 -22.20 34.83 21.84
N GLN A 98 -23.07 35.82 22.04
CA GLN A 98 -22.70 37.15 22.52
C GLN A 98 -23.17 37.29 23.98
N PRO A 99 -22.35 37.85 24.90
CA PRO A 99 -22.55 37.82 26.35
C PRO A 99 -23.76 38.61 26.86
#